data_AF-A0A8D2KZ67-F1
#
_entry.id   AF-A0A8D2KZ67-F1
#
_cell.length_a   1.000
_cell.length_b   1.000
_cell.length_c   1.000
_cell.angle_alpha   90.00
_cell.angle_beta   90.00
_cell.angle_gamma   90.00
#
_symmetry.space_group_name_H-M   'P 1'
#
loop_
_entity.id
_entity.type
_entity.pdbx_description
1 polymer ?
#
loop_
_entity_poly.entity_id
_entity_poly.type
_entity_poly.pdbx_seq_one_letter_code
_entity_poly.pdbx_strand_id
1 'polypeptide(L)'
;MPVLPLHDSNNNLSPFHWSSIIMATSCTLSVILNTTVIVVTIKYKQLRQPINYSLVNLAIADLGAALLGGSLNVETNAVGYYNLGRAGCVTEGFAMAFFGIVALCTIAVIAVDRAIVVGKPMGTLTFTTRKAMIGVAASWIWSLVWNTPPLFGWGGYQMEGVMTSCAPDWYNSDPINVSYIVCYFLFCFTIPFVMILVSYGYLLWTLLGVAQRGSTTKAETQVAWMVIVMVMAFLICWLPYATFALVVVGNPEIYINPIIATVPMYMAKTSTFYNPIIYIFMNKQVSLNSSKTSREHQAGECWCTQHMAPICRSGLW
;
A
#
# COMPACT_ATOMS: atom_id res chain seq x y z
N MET A 1 -3.06 -26.11 23.45
CA MET A 1 -4.45 -25.62 23.66
C MET A 1 -5.26 -26.02 22.44
N PRO A 2 -6.53 -26.44 22.58
CA PRO A 2 -7.32 -26.89 21.44
C PRO A 2 -7.65 -25.71 20.51
N VAL A 3 -7.69 -25.99 19.20
CA VAL A 3 -8.13 -25.07 18.15
C VAL A 3 -9.58 -24.65 18.42
N LEU A 4 -9.93 -23.38 18.23
CA LEU A 4 -11.31 -22.93 18.41
C LEU A 4 -12.24 -23.65 17.41
N PRO A 5 -13.49 -23.94 17.80
CA PRO A 5 -14.43 -24.65 16.91
C PRO A 5 -14.66 -23.86 15.61
N LEU A 6 -14.76 -24.60 14.50
CA LEU A 6 -14.99 -24.07 13.14
C LEU A 6 -16.28 -23.26 13.05
N HIS A 7 -17.31 -23.71 13.75
CA HIS A 7 -18.62 -23.09 13.80
C HIS A 7 -18.95 -22.59 15.20
N ASP A 8 -19.64 -21.45 15.28
CA ASP A 8 -20.26 -20.98 16.50
C ASP A 8 -21.46 -21.85 16.91
N SER A 9 -22.09 -21.56 18.05
CA SER A 9 -23.27 -22.28 18.55
C SER A 9 -24.48 -22.25 17.60
N ASN A 10 -24.48 -21.36 16.61
CA ASN A 10 -25.53 -21.20 15.60
C ASN A 10 -25.14 -21.81 14.25
N ASN A 11 -24.08 -22.60 14.21
CA ASN A 11 -23.54 -23.23 13.00
C ASN A 11 -23.02 -22.23 11.95
N ASN A 12 -22.64 -21.01 12.34
CA ASN A 12 -21.98 -20.03 11.47
C ASN A 12 -20.47 -20.15 11.57
N LEU A 13 -19.76 -19.90 10.46
CA LEU A 13 -18.30 -19.86 10.45
C LEU A 13 -17.81 -18.78 11.43
N SER A 14 -16.87 -19.12 12.32
CA SER A 14 -16.43 -18.18 13.34
C SER A 14 -15.71 -16.95 12.72
N PRO A 15 -15.73 -15.77 13.38
CA PRO A 15 -15.11 -14.53 12.85
C PRO A 15 -13.62 -14.68 12.50
N PHE A 16 -12.91 -15.60 13.18
CA PHE A 16 -11.52 -15.92 12.94
C PHE A 16 -11.31 -16.61 11.59
N HIS A 17 -12.18 -17.54 11.21
CA HIS A 17 -12.10 -18.21 9.92
C HIS A 17 -12.43 -17.27 8.76
N TRP A 18 -13.40 -16.36 8.91
CA TRP A 18 -13.63 -15.29 7.93
C TRP A 18 -12.39 -14.41 7.75
N SER A 19 -11.77 -14.01 8.86
CA SER A 19 -10.53 -13.24 8.86
C SER A 19 -9.39 -13.99 8.16
N SER A 20 -9.26 -15.29 8.42
CA SER A 20 -8.28 -16.16 7.75
C SER A 20 -8.51 -16.24 6.24
N ILE A 21 -9.76 -16.39 5.79
CA ILE A 21 -10.10 -16.45 4.35
C ILE A 21 -9.78 -15.11 3.68
N ILE A 22 -10.15 -13.98 4.30
CA ILE A 22 -9.85 -12.65 3.78
C ILE A 22 -8.33 -12.46 3.66
N MET A 23 -7.57 -12.80 4.69
CA MET A 23 -6.12 -12.64 4.64
C MET A 23 -5.44 -13.60 3.68
N ALA A 24 -5.90 -14.85 3.57
CA ALA A 24 -5.32 -15.83 2.65
C ALA A 24 -5.54 -15.41 1.19
N THR A 25 -6.75 -14.96 0.86
CA THR A 25 -7.07 -14.43 -0.47
C THR A 25 -6.27 -13.18 -0.77
N SER A 26 -6.19 -12.24 0.17
CA SER A 26 -5.44 -11.00 0.04
C SER A 26 -3.94 -11.24 -0.15
N CYS A 27 -3.33 -12.12 0.64
CA CYS A 27 -1.92 -12.46 0.52
C CYS A 27 -1.62 -13.16 -0.80
N THR A 28 -2.48 -14.10 -1.22
CA THR A 28 -2.33 -14.80 -2.51
C THR A 28 -2.39 -13.83 -3.68
N LEU A 29 -3.38 -12.94 -3.69
CA LEU A 29 -3.51 -11.90 -4.71
C LEU A 29 -2.31 -10.94 -4.69
N SER A 30 -1.89 -10.50 -3.52
CA SER A 30 -0.70 -9.64 -3.36
C SER A 30 0.53 -10.30 -3.95
N VAL A 31 0.78 -11.58 -3.64
CA VAL A 31 1.93 -12.33 -4.18
C VAL A 31 1.87 -12.41 -5.70
N ILE A 32 0.73 -12.80 -6.27
CA ILE A 32 0.57 -12.95 -7.72
C ILE A 32 0.76 -11.60 -8.43
N LEU A 33 0.07 -10.57 -7.97
CA LEU A 33 0.05 -9.26 -8.64
C LEU A 33 1.40 -8.55 -8.53
N ASN A 34 2.00 -8.51 -7.34
CA ASN A 34 3.28 -7.83 -7.14
C ASN A 34 4.44 -8.58 -7.82
N THR A 35 4.44 -9.92 -7.79
CA THR A 35 5.41 -10.72 -8.57
C THR A 35 5.28 -10.44 -10.06
N THR A 36 4.04 -10.34 -10.57
CA THR A 36 3.78 -10.01 -11.97
C THR A 36 4.36 -8.65 -12.34
N VAL A 37 4.16 -7.61 -11.51
CA VAL A 37 4.74 -6.26 -11.73
C VAL A 37 6.25 -6.33 -11.86
N ILE A 38 6.94 -7.06 -10.97
CA ILE A 38 8.40 -7.22 -10.98
C ILE A 38 8.86 -7.96 -12.25
N VAL A 39 8.31 -9.15 -12.51
CA VAL A 39 8.72 -10.01 -13.63
C VAL A 39 8.52 -9.30 -14.96
N VAL A 40 7.41 -8.58 -15.13
CA VAL A 40 7.07 -7.88 -16.37
C VAL A 40 8.01 -6.69 -16.58
N THR A 41 8.29 -5.93 -15.52
CA THR A 41 9.25 -4.80 -15.61
C THR A 41 10.66 -5.28 -15.95
N ILE A 42 11.08 -6.43 -15.41
CA ILE A 42 12.36 -7.06 -15.76
C ILE A 42 12.32 -7.55 -17.21
N LYS A 43 11.27 -8.24 -17.64
CA LYS A 43 11.19 -8.85 -18.98
C LYS A 43 11.20 -7.81 -20.10
N TYR A 44 10.47 -6.70 -19.95
CA TYR A 44 10.34 -5.70 -21.01
C TYR A 44 11.24 -4.49 -20.75
N LYS A 45 12.29 -4.33 -21.57
CA LYS A 45 13.21 -3.19 -21.47
C LYS A 45 12.51 -1.83 -21.57
N GLN A 46 11.42 -1.74 -22.34
CA GLN A 46 10.64 -0.49 -22.48
C GLN A 46 10.06 -0.01 -21.14
N LEU A 47 9.78 -0.94 -20.22
CA LEU A 47 9.24 -0.64 -18.89
C LEU A 47 10.34 -0.27 -17.88
N ARG A 48 11.62 -0.27 -18.22
CA ARG A 48 12.71 0.09 -17.29
C ARG A 48 12.97 1.59 -17.27
N GLN A 49 11.92 2.36 -17.03
CA GLN A 49 11.95 3.82 -16.94
C GLN A 49 11.97 4.25 -15.46
N PRO A 50 12.48 5.46 -15.13
CA PRO A 50 12.59 5.94 -13.74
C PRO A 50 11.31 5.78 -12.93
N ILE A 51 10.16 6.01 -13.56
CA ILE A 51 8.83 5.92 -12.97
C ILE A 51 8.46 4.50 -12.51
N ASN A 52 8.94 3.49 -13.23
CA ASN A 52 8.62 2.10 -12.95
C ASN A 52 9.54 1.53 -11.86
N TYR A 53 10.65 2.17 -11.52
CA TYR A 53 11.46 1.77 -10.37
C TYR A 53 10.72 1.96 -9.04
N SER A 54 9.98 3.06 -8.89
CA SER A 54 9.13 3.26 -7.71
C SER A 54 7.98 2.26 -7.67
N LEU A 55 7.41 1.87 -8.81
CA LEU A 55 6.38 0.82 -8.86
C LEU A 55 6.94 -0.56 -8.47
N VAL A 56 8.15 -0.89 -8.94
CA VAL A 56 8.85 -2.12 -8.53
C VAL A 56 9.18 -2.08 -7.04
N ASN A 57 9.60 -0.92 -6.50
CA ASN A 57 9.85 -0.77 -5.07
C ASN A 57 8.61 -1.03 -4.23
N LEU A 58 7.47 -0.47 -4.64
CA LEU A 58 6.19 -0.72 -3.99
C LEU A 58 5.83 -2.21 -4.04
N ALA A 59 6.03 -2.86 -5.19
CA ALA A 59 5.77 -4.29 -5.33
C ALA A 59 6.66 -5.16 -4.43
N ILE A 60 7.92 -4.78 -4.23
CA ILE A 60 8.82 -5.46 -3.29
C ILE A 60 8.34 -5.28 -1.85
N ALA A 61 7.90 -4.07 -1.47
CA ALA A 61 7.37 -3.82 -0.14
C ALA A 61 6.09 -4.62 0.12
N ASP A 62 5.14 -4.59 -0.81
CA ASP A 62 3.86 -5.31 -0.69
C ASP A 62 4.06 -6.84 -0.64
N LEU A 63 5.06 -7.39 -1.36
CA LEU A 63 5.48 -8.79 -1.22
C LEU A 63 6.04 -9.10 0.16
N GLY A 64 6.92 -8.23 0.68
CA GLY A 64 7.47 -8.38 2.02
C GLY A 64 6.38 -8.41 3.08
N ALA A 65 5.42 -7.49 3.00
CA ALA A 65 4.26 -7.43 3.90
C ALA A 65 3.44 -8.74 3.82
N ALA A 66 3.09 -9.20 2.62
CA ALA A 66 2.30 -10.41 2.43
C ALA A 66 3.02 -11.68 2.92
N LEU A 67 4.31 -11.81 2.64
CA LEU A 67 5.08 -13.03 2.94
C LEU A 67 5.55 -13.12 4.39
N LEU A 68 5.90 -12.00 5.03
CA LEU A 68 6.51 -12.00 6.37
C LEU A 68 5.55 -11.58 7.49
N GLY A 69 4.48 -10.84 7.17
CA GLY A 69 3.44 -10.47 8.13
C GLY A 69 2.11 -11.13 7.83
N GLY A 70 1.60 -10.95 6.62
CA GLY A 70 0.29 -11.45 6.20
C GLY A 70 0.14 -12.96 6.35
N SER A 71 1.16 -13.74 5.95
CA SER A 71 1.19 -15.20 6.09
C SER A 71 1.05 -15.68 7.55
N LEU A 72 1.73 -15.02 8.49
CA LEU A 72 1.63 -15.32 9.92
C LEU A 72 0.24 -15.00 10.46
N ASN A 73 -0.36 -13.91 9.97
CA ASN A 73 -1.72 -13.55 10.31
C ASN A 73 -2.77 -14.52 9.73
N VAL A 74 -2.51 -15.16 8.59
CA VAL A 74 -3.37 -16.23 8.07
C VAL A 74 -3.38 -17.42 9.02
N GLU A 75 -2.20 -17.86 9.48
CA GLU A 75 -2.08 -19.01 10.39
C GLU A 75 -2.81 -18.76 11.72
N THR A 76 -2.49 -17.65 12.37
CA THR A 76 -3.05 -17.29 13.68
C THR A 76 -4.57 -17.08 13.63
N ASN A 77 -5.10 -16.54 12.52
CA ASN A 77 -6.54 -16.50 12.28
C ASN A 77 -7.16 -17.89 12.05
N ALA A 78 -6.48 -18.79 11.32
CA ALA A 78 -6.98 -20.14 11.07
C ALA A 78 -7.03 -20.98 12.36
N VAL A 79 -6.12 -20.72 13.29
CA VAL A 79 -6.08 -21.38 14.61
C VAL A 79 -7.05 -20.72 15.60
N GLY A 80 -7.35 -19.44 15.42
CA GLY A 80 -8.27 -18.65 16.25
C GLY A 80 -7.64 -18.03 17.50
N TYR A 81 -6.32 -18.13 17.66
CA TYR A 81 -5.54 -17.45 18.69
C TYR A 81 -4.09 -17.28 18.23
N TYR A 82 -3.34 -16.39 18.88
CA TYR A 82 -1.94 -16.17 18.55
C TYR A 82 -1.02 -17.32 19.04
N ASN A 83 -0.75 -18.30 18.17
CA ASN A 83 0.04 -19.51 18.50
C ASN A 83 1.56 -19.36 18.28
N LEU A 84 2.02 -18.32 17.59
CA LEU A 84 3.43 -18.13 17.19
C LEU A 84 4.32 -17.52 18.29
N GLY A 85 3.76 -17.28 19.48
CA GLY A 85 4.45 -16.69 20.62
C GLY A 85 4.94 -15.26 20.40
N ARG A 86 5.74 -14.74 21.35
CA ARG A 86 6.21 -13.36 21.34
C ARG A 86 7.08 -13.04 20.11
N ALA A 87 7.94 -13.97 19.72
CA ALA A 87 8.81 -13.79 18.55
C ALA A 87 8.02 -13.67 17.25
N GLY A 88 6.98 -14.51 17.06
CA GLY A 88 6.06 -14.38 15.94
C GLY A 88 5.34 -13.04 15.92
N CYS A 89 4.83 -12.59 17.07
CA CYS A 89 4.12 -11.31 17.19
C CYS A 89 4.99 -10.10 16.85
N VAL A 90 6.22 -10.08 17.35
CA VAL A 90 7.18 -9.02 17.02
C VAL A 90 7.54 -9.07 15.54
N THR A 91 7.73 -10.26 14.96
CA THR A 91 8.05 -10.43 13.54
C THR A 91 6.92 -9.94 12.65
N GLU A 92 5.68 -10.34 12.93
CA GLU A 92 4.50 -9.90 12.18
C GLU A 92 4.31 -8.39 12.28
N GLY A 93 4.30 -7.85 13.50
CA GLY A 93 4.10 -6.43 13.76
C GLY A 93 5.19 -5.57 13.10
N PHE A 94 6.46 -5.99 13.23
CA PHE A 94 7.58 -5.34 12.58
C PHE A 94 7.45 -5.41 11.05
N ALA A 95 7.23 -6.58 10.47
CA ALA A 95 7.15 -6.74 9.03
C ALA A 95 6.02 -5.89 8.43
N MET A 96 4.82 -5.95 8.99
CA MET A 96 3.67 -5.19 8.48
C MET A 96 3.90 -3.68 8.59
N ALA A 97 4.43 -3.21 9.71
CA ALA A 97 4.69 -1.79 9.90
C ALA A 97 5.87 -1.31 9.02
N PHE A 98 6.94 -2.07 8.95
CA PHE A 98 8.12 -1.79 8.13
C PHE A 98 7.79 -1.69 6.64
N PHE A 99 7.19 -2.74 6.06
CA PHE A 99 6.84 -2.72 4.65
C PHE A 99 5.71 -1.74 4.35
N GLY A 100 4.78 -1.54 5.29
CA GLY A 100 3.73 -0.52 5.19
C GLY A 100 4.29 0.89 5.04
N ILE A 101 5.30 1.26 5.83
CA ILE A 101 5.94 2.59 5.69
C ILE A 101 6.78 2.69 4.42
N VAL A 102 7.48 1.63 4.00
CA VAL A 102 8.18 1.63 2.70
C VAL A 102 7.17 1.87 1.58
N ALA A 103 6.03 1.17 1.59
CA ALA A 103 4.96 1.33 0.61
C ALA A 103 4.39 2.76 0.62
N LEU A 104 4.05 3.31 1.79
CA LEU A 104 3.52 4.66 1.94
C LEU A 104 4.48 5.73 1.43
N CYS A 105 5.75 5.68 1.85
CA CYS A 105 6.77 6.58 1.34
C CYS A 105 6.96 6.44 -0.18
N THR A 106 6.85 5.22 -0.72
CA THR A 106 6.93 4.98 -2.16
C THR A 106 5.76 5.62 -2.91
N ILE A 107 4.54 5.53 -2.39
CA ILE A 107 3.35 6.20 -2.96
C ILE A 107 3.56 7.72 -2.96
N ALA A 108 4.13 8.30 -1.90
CA ALA A 108 4.47 9.72 -1.86
C ALA A 108 5.53 10.10 -2.90
N VAL A 109 6.57 9.29 -3.10
CA VAL A 109 7.56 9.49 -4.17
C VAL A 109 6.92 9.43 -5.55
N ILE A 110 6.01 8.49 -5.79
CA ILE A 110 5.24 8.38 -7.04
C ILE A 110 4.39 9.65 -7.25
N ALA A 111 3.73 10.16 -6.21
CA ALA A 111 2.92 11.37 -6.31
C ALA A 111 3.78 12.59 -6.71
N VAL A 112 4.95 12.77 -6.08
CA VAL A 112 5.90 13.85 -6.39
C VAL A 112 6.42 13.73 -7.83
N ASP A 113 6.81 12.52 -8.25
CA ASP A 113 7.25 12.27 -9.63
C ASP A 113 6.16 12.67 -10.64
N ARG A 114 4.91 12.21 -10.44
CA ARG A 114 3.78 12.55 -11.30
C ARG A 114 3.53 14.04 -11.36
N ALA A 115 3.60 14.73 -10.22
CA ALA A 115 3.43 16.17 -10.16
C ALA A 115 4.52 16.93 -10.94
N ILE A 116 5.78 16.47 -10.87
CA ILE A 116 6.90 17.10 -11.59
C ILE A 116 6.83 16.82 -13.10
N VAL A 117 6.62 15.56 -13.48
CA VAL A 117 6.65 15.12 -14.88
C VAL A 117 5.45 15.62 -15.67
N VAL A 118 4.26 15.64 -15.06
CA VAL A 118 3.03 16.06 -15.74
C VAL A 118 2.74 17.55 -15.51
N GLY A 119 3.03 18.07 -14.32
CA GLY A 119 2.66 19.43 -13.93
C GLY A 119 3.61 20.53 -14.42
N LYS A 120 4.62 20.24 -15.24
CA LYS A 120 5.43 21.27 -15.89
C LYS A 120 5.45 21.06 -17.41
N PRO A 121 5.22 22.11 -18.21
CA PRO A 121 5.26 22.01 -19.68
C PRO A 121 6.64 21.52 -20.12
N MET A 122 6.65 20.59 -21.08
CA MET A 122 7.83 19.87 -21.55
C MET A 122 9.01 20.82 -21.80
N GLY A 123 10.08 20.71 -21.01
CA GLY A 123 11.35 21.38 -21.33
C GLY A 123 12.33 21.70 -20.19
N THR A 124 11.96 21.69 -18.90
CA THR A 124 12.84 22.28 -17.86
C THR A 124 13.26 21.39 -16.71
N LEU A 125 12.58 20.27 -16.39
CA LEU A 125 13.03 19.38 -15.31
C LEU A 125 12.55 17.93 -15.54
N THR A 126 13.48 17.00 -15.79
CA THR A 126 13.15 15.57 -15.84
C THR A 126 13.32 14.94 -14.45
N PHE A 127 12.41 14.05 -14.08
CA PHE A 127 12.62 13.15 -12.95
C PHE A 127 13.64 12.09 -13.37
N THR A 128 14.86 12.22 -12.86
CA THR A 128 15.97 11.37 -13.27
C THR A 128 15.97 10.06 -12.49
N THR A 129 16.56 9.01 -13.07
CA THR A 129 16.80 7.73 -12.37
C THR A 129 17.48 7.94 -11.01
N ARG A 130 18.40 8.91 -10.91
CA ARG A 130 19.08 9.24 -9.66
C ARG A 130 18.10 9.70 -8.58
N LYS A 131 17.14 10.58 -8.92
CA LYS A 131 16.12 11.05 -7.97
C LYS A 131 15.18 9.91 -7.56
N ALA A 132 14.80 9.05 -8.51
CA ALA A 132 13.99 7.85 -8.23
C ALA A 132 14.68 6.93 -7.23
N MET A 133 15.95 6.60 -7.47
CA MET A 133 16.74 5.71 -6.60
C MET A 133 16.99 6.32 -5.21
N ILE A 134 17.19 7.64 -5.13
CA ILE A 134 17.28 8.34 -3.83
C ILE A 134 15.96 8.21 -3.07
N GLY A 135 14.82 8.42 -3.73
CA GLY A 135 13.49 8.26 -3.11
C GLY A 135 13.25 6.84 -2.60
N VAL A 136 13.63 5.82 -3.40
CA VAL A 136 13.58 4.42 -3.00
C VAL A 136 14.46 4.19 -1.76
N ALA A 137 15.76 4.51 -1.82
CA ALA A 137 16.66 4.32 -0.69
C ALA A 137 16.18 5.03 0.57
N ALA A 138 15.68 6.27 0.42
CA ALA A 138 15.10 7.04 1.52
C ALA A 138 13.88 6.34 2.15
N SER A 139 12.99 5.72 1.36
CA SER A 139 11.84 4.99 1.92
C SER A 139 12.25 3.81 2.82
N TRP A 140 13.29 3.07 2.44
CA TRP A 140 13.79 1.93 3.21
C TRP A 140 14.48 2.39 4.48
N ILE A 141 15.37 3.38 4.37
CA ILE A 141 16.09 3.95 5.53
C ILE A 141 15.10 4.57 6.52
N TRP A 142 14.13 5.35 6.02
CA TRP A 142 13.11 5.97 6.86
C TRP A 142 12.28 4.93 7.59
N SER A 143 11.84 3.88 6.89
CA SER A 143 11.08 2.81 7.52
C SER A 143 11.90 2.05 8.57
N LEU A 144 13.19 1.79 8.32
CA LEU A 144 14.09 1.19 9.31
C LEU A 144 14.22 2.06 10.57
N VAL A 145 14.46 3.36 10.38
CA VAL A 145 14.64 4.31 11.50
C VAL A 145 13.42 4.32 12.42
N TRP A 146 12.21 4.19 11.88
CA TRP A 146 10.99 4.30 12.67
C TRP A 146 10.40 2.97 13.15
N ASN A 147 10.70 1.84 12.52
CA ASN A 147 10.19 0.53 12.94
C ASN A 147 11.17 -0.29 13.80
N THR A 148 12.44 0.08 13.83
CA THR A 148 13.42 -0.58 14.70
C THR A 148 13.36 -0.15 16.19
N PRO A 149 13.02 1.10 16.57
CA PRO A 149 13.04 1.50 17.99
C PRO A 149 12.16 0.67 18.94
N PRO A 150 10.96 0.18 18.55
CA PRO A 150 10.17 -0.74 19.37
C PRO A 150 10.89 -2.05 19.72
N LEU A 151 11.91 -2.45 18.96
CA LEU A 151 12.74 -3.62 19.27
C LEU A 151 13.73 -3.35 20.41
N PHE A 152 14.00 -2.08 20.71
CA PHE A 152 14.95 -1.62 21.72
C PHE A 152 14.28 -0.86 22.87
N GLY A 153 12.95 -0.93 22.97
CA GLY A 153 12.19 -0.42 24.11
C GLY A 153 11.60 0.99 23.93
N TRP A 154 11.73 1.64 22.77
CA TRP A 154 10.95 2.85 22.48
C TRP A 154 9.69 2.48 21.69
N GLY A 155 8.60 2.28 22.44
CA GLY A 155 7.40 1.62 21.94
C GLY A 155 7.47 0.10 22.06
N GLY A 156 6.52 -0.58 21.43
CA GLY A 156 6.49 -2.04 21.40
C GLY A 156 5.63 -2.55 20.26
N TYR A 157 5.78 -3.83 19.91
CA TYR A 157 4.79 -4.55 19.10
C TYR A 157 3.94 -5.41 20.02
N GLN A 158 2.63 -5.45 19.79
CA GLN A 158 1.70 -6.24 20.59
C GLN A 158 0.52 -6.74 19.74
N MET A 159 -0.20 -7.73 20.28
CA MET A 159 -1.43 -8.23 19.68
C MET A 159 -2.49 -7.12 19.59
N GLU A 160 -3.25 -7.12 18.50
CA GLU A 160 -4.32 -6.18 18.19
C GLU A 160 -5.61 -6.90 17.77
N GLY A 161 -6.71 -6.14 17.70
CA GLY A 161 -8.01 -6.63 17.24
C GLY A 161 -8.52 -7.79 18.09
N VAL A 162 -8.93 -8.88 17.45
CA VAL A 162 -9.39 -10.12 18.11
C VAL A 162 -8.24 -11.00 18.64
N MET A 163 -7.06 -10.43 18.88
CA MET A 163 -5.87 -11.12 19.43
C MET A 163 -5.31 -12.22 18.52
N THR A 164 -5.44 -12.04 17.21
CA THR A 164 -4.87 -12.91 16.17
C THR A 164 -3.93 -12.17 15.21
N SER A 165 -3.65 -10.90 15.44
CA SER A 165 -2.69 -10.12 14.65
C SER A 165 -1.81 -9.28 15.56
N CYS A 166 -0.66 -8.84 15.07
CA CYS A 166 0.24 -7.96 15.80
C CYS A 166 0.59 -6.68 15.03
N ALA A 167 0.82 -5.61 15.78
CA ALA A 167 1.15 -4.28 15.29
C ALA A 167 1.79 -3.41 16.41
N PRO A 168 2.22 -2.17 16.14
CA PRO A 168 2.68 -1.28 17.20
C PRO A 168 1.68 -1.15 18.35
N ASP A 169 2.18 -1.05 19.56
CA ASP A 169 1.38 -1.04 20.78
C ASP A 169 0.85 0.38 21.09
N TRP A 170 -0.29 0.70 20.48
CA TRP A 170 -1.05 1.94 20.71
C TRP A 170 -2.00 1.86 21.91
N TYR A 171 -2.15 0.70 22.56
CA TYR A 171 -2.98 0.55 23.76
C TYR A 171 -2.21 0.86 25.05
N ASN A 172 -0.89 0.71 25.04
CA ASN A 172 -0.06 1.04 26.19
C ASN A 172 0.04 2.58 26.37
N SER A 173 -0.41 3.03 27.53
CA SER A 173 -0.43 4.44 27.96
C SER A 173 0.89 4.93 28.55
N ASP A 174 1.89 4.07 28.67
CA ASP A 174 3.22 4.44 29.15
C ASP A 174 3.77 5.59 28.28
N PRO A 175 4.32 6.66 28.88
CA PRO A 175 4.82 7.81 28.13
C PRO A 175 5.86 7.46 27.04
N ILE A 176 6.61 6.38 27.23
CA ILE A 176 7.57 5.86 26.25
C ILE A 176 6.84 5.33 25.01
N ASN A 177 5.75 4.58 25.18
CA ASN A 177 4.94 4.09 24.07
C ASN A 177 4.16 5.22 23.40
N VAL A 178 3.51 6.06 24.20
CA VAL A 178 2.74 7.20 23.68
C VAL A 178 3.62 8.13 22.86
N SER A 179 4.82 8.48 23.36
CA SER A 179 5.75 9.34 22.61
C SER A 179 6.20 8.71 21.29
N TYR A 180 6.49 7.40 21.29
CA TYR A 180 6.80 6.67 20.06
C TYR A 180 5.66 6.76 19.05
N ILE A 181 4.43 6.44 19.46
CA ILE A 181 3.27 6.43 18.55
C ILE A 181 2.97 7.83 18.01
N VAL A 182 3.03 8.87 18.85
CA VAL A 182 2.85 10.27 18.42
C VAL A 182 3.91 10.67 17.39
N CYS A 183 5.19 10.36 17.63
CA CYS A 183 6.24 10.60 16.65
C CYS A 183 6.02 9.81 15.37
N TYR A 184 5.68 8.53 15.48
CA TYR A 184 5.41 7.65 14.35
C TYR A 184 4.28 8.21 13.47
N PHE A 185 3.19 8.71 14.05
CA PHE A 185 2.13 9.38 13.29
C PHE A 185 2.62 10.65 12.59
N LEU A 186 3.30 11.53 13.33
CA LEU A 186 3.78 12.80 12.80
C LEU A 186 4.76 12.61 11.63
N PHE A 187 5.68 11.66 11.75
CA PHE A 187 6.78 11.49 10.81
C PHE A 187 6.51 10.44 9.72
N CYS A 188 5.81 9.34 10.04
CA CYS A 188 5.57 8.25 9.09
C CYS A 188 4.22 8.36 8.40
N PHE A 189 3.21 8.99 8.99
CA PHE A 189 1.90 9.17 8.36
C PHE A 189 1.71 10.57 7.81
N THR A 190 1.86 11.62 8.63
CA THR A 190 1.55 13.00 8.24
C THR A 190 2.45 13.51 7.12
N ILE A 191 3.77 13.27 7.18
CA ILE A 191 4.70 13.75 6.14
C ILE A 191 4.38 13.13 4.77
N PRO A 192 4.33 11.78 4.59
CA PRO A 192 3.95 11.20 3.30
C PRO A 192 2.56 11.62 2.84
N PHE A 193 1.61 11.72 3.76
CA PHE A 193 0.25 12.15 3.42
C PHE A 193 0.20 13.58 2.87
N VAL A 194 0.87 14.53 3.53
CA VAL A 194 0.96 15.91 3.06
C VAL A 194 1.70 15.97 1.72
N MET A 195 2.76 15.19 1.53
CA MET A 195 3.45 15.10 0.23
C MET A 195 2.51 14.64 -0.88
N ILE A 196 1.69 13.61 -0.63
CA ILE A 196 0.69 13.11 -1.58
C ILE A 196 -0.33 14.20 -1.90
N LEU A 197 -0.93 14.83 -0.88
CA LEU A 197 -1.95 15.87 -1.06
C LEU A 197 -1.43 17.08 -1.83
N VAL A 198 -0.25 17.61 -1.46
CA VAL A 198 0.34 18.78 -2.12
C VAL A 198 0.71 18.45 -3.57
N SER A 199 1.32 17.29 -3.81
CA SER A 199 1.73 16.87 -5.16
C SER A 199 0.53 16.72 -6.09
N TYR A 200 -0.52 16.05 -5.62
CA TYR A 200 -1.72 15.83 -6.41
C TYR A 200 -2.62 17.06 -6.51
N GLY A 201 -2.66 17.92 -5.48
CA GLY A 201 -3.30 19.23 -5.53
C GLY A 201 -2.64 20.12 -6.59
N TYR A 202 -1.31 20.18 -6.62
CA TYR A 202 -0.56 20.90 -7.65
C TYR A 202 -0.84 20.35 -9.06
N LEU A 203 -0.88 19.03 -9.20
CA LEU A 203 -1.18 18.38 -10.47
C LEU A 203 -2.59 18.71 -10.96
N LEU A 204 -3.61 18.59 -10.11
CA LEU A 204 -5.00 18.94 -10.45
C LEU A 204 -5.13 20.43 -10.80
N TRP A 205 -4.50 21.32 -10.04
CA TRP A 205 -4.47 22.76 -10.33
C TRP A 205 -3.88 23.05 -11.72
N THR A 206 -2.80 22.36 -12.06
CA THR A 206 -2.14 22.52 -13.36
C THR A 206 -3.04 22.05 -14.50
N LEU A 207 -3.68 20.89 -14.35
CA LEU A 207 -4.59 20.34 -15.35
C LEU A 207 -5.84 21.21 -15.55
N LEU A 208 -6.39 21.78 -14.47
CA LEU A 208 -7.50 22.72 -14.55
C LEU A 208 -7.11 24.03 -15.26
N GLY A 209 -5.90 24.54 -15.03
CA GLY A 209 -5.38 25.71 -15.71
C GLY A 209 -5.20 25.50 -17.23
N VAL A 210 -4.80 24.29 -17.65
CA VAL A 210 -4.72 23.91 -19.08
C VAL A 210 -6.12 23.76 -19.68
N ALA A 211 -7.06 23.19 -18.91
CA ALA A 211 -8.44 23.00 -19.35
C ALA A 211 -9.17 24.33 -19.61
N GLN A 212 -8.96 25.32 -18.74
CA GLN A 212 -9.51 26.66 -18.90
C GLN A 212 -8.97 27.40 -20.13
N ARG A 213 -7.78 27.03 -20.63
CA ARG A 213 -7.21 27.57 -21.87
C ARG A 213 -7.75 26.88 -23.13
N GLY A 214 -8.80 26.07 -23.01
CA GLY A 214 -9.46 25.38 -24.12
C GLY A 214 -8.69 24.18 -24.67
N SER A 215 -7.67 23.70 -23.96
CA SER A 215 -6.75 22.64 -24.41
C SER A 215 -6.84 21.36 -23.58
N THR A 216 -8.00 21.01 -23.02
CA THR A 216 -8.12 19.76 -22.25
C THR A 216 -8.01 18.55 -23.17
N THR A 217 -6.91 17.81 -23.07
CA THR A 217 -6.79 16.54 -23.79
C THR A 217 -7.42 15.40 -22.98
N LYS A 218 -7.93 14.36 -23.64
CA LYS A 218 -8.42 13.14 -22.95
C LYS A 218 -7.35 12.52 -22.03
N ALA A 219 -6.07 12.69 -22.39
CA ALA A 219 -4.94 12.24 -21.59
C ALA A 219 -4.83 12.99 -20.24
N GLU A 220 -5.07 14.30 -20.23
CA GLU A 220 -5.03 15.14 -19.02
C GLU A 220 -6.15 14.78 -18.03
N THR A 221 -7.39 14.63 -18.51
CA THR A 221 -8.52 14.18 -17.66
C THR A 221 -8.27 12.80 -17.07
N GLN A 222 -7.65 11.90 -17.83
CA GLN A 222 -7.34 10.56 -17.37
C GLN A 222 -6.28 10.58 -16.26
N VAL A 223 -5.22 11.39 -16.40
CA VAL A 223 -4.22 11.55 -15.33
C VAL A 223 -4.86 12.07 -14.05
N ALA A 224 -5.78 13.04 -14.14
CA ALA A 224 -6.54 13.52 -12.98
C ALA A 224 -7.38 12.40 -12.32
N TRP A 225 -8.05 11.56 -13.12
CA TRP A 225 -8.80 10.41 -12.57
C TRP A 225 -7.92 9.38 -11.87
N MET A 226 -6.77 9.06 -12.47
CA MET A 226 -5.79 8.14 -11.89
C MET A 226 -5.32 8.65 -10.51
N VAL A 227 -5.08 9.95 -10.39
CA VAL A 227 -4.71 10.62 -9.14
C VAL A 227 -5.81 10.50 -8.09
N ILE A 228 -7.06 10.81 -8.44
CA ILE A 228 -8.20 10.73 -7.52
C ILE A 228 -8.37 9.29 -7.00
N VAL A 229 -8.30 8.30 -7.88
CA VAL A 229 -8.42 6.88 -7.49
C VAL A 229 -7.32 6.49 -6.51
N MET A 230 -6.08 6.91 -6.74
CA MET A 230 -4.97 6.62 -5.83
C MET A 230 -5.14 7.25 -4.45
N VAL A 231 -5.54 8.52 -4.38
CA VAL A 231 -5.78 9.21 -3.10
C VAL A 231 -6.94 8.55 -2.36
N MET A 232 -8.04 8.27 -3.05
CA MET A 232 -9.21 7.62 -2.45
C MET A 232 -8.85 6.22 -1.93
N ALA A 233 -8.08 5.44 -2.68
CA ALA A 233 -7.62 4.13 -2.21
C ALA A 233 -6.75 4.24 -0.95
N PHE A 234 -5.81 5.20 -0.91
CA PHE A 234 -5.02 5.46 0.28
C PHE A 234 -5.89 5.85 1.48
N LEU A 235 -6.81 6.79 1.29
CA LEU A 235 -7.73 7.24 2.33
C LEU A 235 -8.60 6.10 2.85
N ILE A 236 -9.10 5.23 1.98
CA ILE A 236 -9.94 4.10 2.38
C ILE A 236 -9.14 3.03 3.13
N CYS A 237 -7.90 2.74 2.70
CA CYS A 237 -7.11 1.67 3.31
C CYS A 237 -6.43 2.08 4.61
N TRP A 238 -5.86 3.29 4.68
CA TRP A 238 -4.94 3.67 5.75
C TRP A 238 -5.54 4.65 6.76
N LEU A 239 -6.41 5.57 6.31
CA LEU A 239 -6.95 6.59 7.22
C LEU A 239 -7.82 6.01 8.35
N PRO A 240 -8.65 4.96 8.13
CA PRO A 240 -9.41 4.35 9.22
C PRO A 240 -8.50 3.81 10.34
N TYR A 241 -7.39 3.17 9.97
CA TYR A 241 -6.44 2.60 10.92
C TYR A 241 -5.63 3.67 11.65
N ALA A 242 -5.19 4.70 10.92
CA ALA A 242 -4.53 5.86 11.51
C ALA A 242 -5.44 6.58 12.52
N THR A 243 -6.70 6.79 12.15
CA THR A 243 -7.70 7.42 13.02
C THR A 243 -7.98 6.56 14.25
N PHE A 244 -8.14 5.26 14.05
CA PHE A 244 -8.33 4.29 15.14
C PHE A 244 -7.21 4.37 16.17
N ALA A 245 -5.96 4.28 15.74
CA ALA A 245 -4.81 4.32 16.65
C ALA A 245 -4.68 5.68 17.37
N LEU A 246 -4.94 6.81 16.69
CA LEU A 246 -4.93 8.13 17.32
C LEU A 246 -6.03 8.27 18.39
N VAL A 247 -7.22 7.70 18.14
CA VAL A 247 -8.32 7.70 19.13
C VAL A 247 -7.95 6.88 20.36
N VAL A 248 -7.36 5.70 20.19
CA VAL A 248 -6.93 4.84 21.30
C VAL A 248 -5.84 5.52 22.12
N VAL A 249 -4.84 6.13 21.47
CA VAL A 249 -3.76 6.86 22.16
C VAL A 249 -4.28 8.11 22.87
N GLY A 250 -5.23 8.82 22.28
CA GLY A 250 -5.80 10.04 22.84
C GLY A 250 -6.79 9.81 23.99
N ASN A 251 -7.37 8.61 24.09
CA ASN A 251 -8.27 8.22 25.16
C ASN A 251 -8.03 6.75 25.55
N PRO A 252 -7.02 6.45 26.37
CA PRO A 252 -6.64 5.07 26.65
C PRO A 252 -7.67 4.23 27.41
N GLU A 253 -8.60 4.88 28.10
CA GLU A 253 -9.72 4.22 28.80
C GLU A 253 -10.87 3.84 27.85
N ILE A 254 -10.76 4.14 26.55
CA ILE A 254 -11.80 3.84 25.57
C ILE A 254 -11.91 2.33 25.35
N TYR A 255 -13.08 1.78 25.68
CA TYR A 255 -13.40 0.41 25.29
C TYR A 255 -13.89 0.37 23.84
N ILE A 256 -13.13 -0.27 22.96
CA ILE A 256 -13.54 -0.55 21.58
C ILE A 256 -13.72 -2.06 21.44
N ASN A 257 -14.88 -2.46 20.90
CA ASN A 257 -15.15 -3.86 20.63
C ASN A 257 -14.05 -4.43 19.70
N PRO A 258 -13.40 -5.56 20.07
CA PRO A 258 -12.32 -6.17 19.27
C PRO A 258 -12.69 -6.45 17.81
N ILE A 259 -13.95 -6.79 17.52
CA ILE A 259 -14.44 -7.01 16.17
C ILE A 259 -14.44 -5.70 15.37
N ILE A 260 -14.82 -4.58 15.99
CA ILE A 260 -14.80 -3.25 15.36
C ILE A 260 -13.35 -2.81 15.14
N ALA A 261 -12.46 -3.04 16.11
CA ALA A 261 -11.03 -2.73 15.99
C ALA A 261 -10.35 -3.51 14.85
N THR A 262 -10.88 -4.68 14.50
CA THR A 262 -10.36 -5.56 13.45
C THR A 262 -10.67 -5.05 12.03
N VAL A 263 -11.72 -4.26 11.84
CA VAL A 263 -12.11 -3.71 10.53
C VAL A 263 -11.07 -2.77 9.93
N PRO A 264 -10.65 -1.67 10.60
CA PRO A 264 -9.66 -0.74 10.03
C PRO A 264 -8.28 -1.40 9.87
N MET A 265 -7.95 -2.36 10.74
CA MET A 265 -6.75 -3.19 10.62
C MET A 265 -6.74 -3.94 9.29
N TYR A 266 -7.80 -4.70 8.94
CA TYR A 266 -7.85 -5.41 7.67
C TYR A 266 -7.90 -4.49 6.46
N MET A 267 -8.54 -3.32 6.54
CA MET A 267 -8.48 -2.32 5.48
C MET A 267 -7.03 -1.91 5.16
N ALA A 268 -6.19 -1.73 6.19
CA ALA A 268 -4.78 -1.42 5.99
C ALA A 268 -4.00 -2.61 5.40
N LYS A 269 -4.18 -3.83 5.95
CA LYS A 269 -3.42 -5.03 5.52
C LYS A 269 -3.76 -5.46 4.07
N THR A 270 -5.00 -5.25 3.63
CA THR A 270 -5.47 -5.58 2.27
C THR A 270 -4.99 -4.60 1.20
N SER A 271 -4.45 -3.43 1.57
CA SER A 271 -3.90 -2.45 0.62
C SER A 271 -2.84 -3.02 -0.34
N THR A 272 -2.11 -4.04 0.10
CA THR A 272 -1.00 -4.68 -0.64
C THR A 272 -1.40 -5.28 -1.99
N PHE A 273 -2.67 -5.65 -2.19
CA PHE A 273 -3.16 -6.12 -3.50
C PHE A 273 -3.98 -5.07 -4.26
N TYR A 274 -4.56 -4.08 -3.57
CA TYR A 274 -5.22 -2.94 -4.24
C TYR A 274 -4.21 -2.07 -4.98
N ASN A 275 -3.02 -1.89 -4.41
CA ASN A 275 -1.92 -1.09 -4.98
C ASN A 275 -1.62 -1.50 -6.44
N PRO A 276 -1.18 -2.74 -6.76
CA PRO A 276 -0.95 -3.16 -8.15
C PRO A 276 -2.15 -3.01 -9.07
N ILE A 277 -3.36 -3.32 -8.58
CA ILE A 277 -4.59 -3.22 -9.38
C ILE A 277 -4.75 -1.79 -9.88
N ILE A 278 -4.67 -0.84 -8.96
CA ILE A 278 -4.79 0.58 -9.27
C ILE A 278 -3.72 0.98 -10.30
N TYR A 279 -2.45 0.64 -10.07
CA TYR A 279 -1.36 1.01 -10.99
C TYR A 279 -1.40 0.32 -12.36
N ILE A 280 -1.87 -0.92 -12.46
CA ILE A 280 -2.01 -1.64 -13.73
C ILE A 280 -3.13 -1.00 -14.57
N PHE A 281 -4.30 -0.75 -13.96
CA PHE A 281 -5.41 -0.08 -14.66
C PHE A 281 -5.03 1.34 -15.09
N MET A 282 -4.27 2.03 -14.26
CA MET A 282 -3.66 3.33 -14.56
C MET A 282 -2.75 3.28 -15.80
N ASN A 283 -1.81 2.33 -15.88
CA ASN A 283 -0.87 2.23 -17.02
C ASN A 283 -1.55 1.80 -18.32
N LYS A 284 -2.58 0.94 -18.26
CA LYS A 284 -3.33 0.47 -19.44
C LYS A 284 -4.08 1.61 -20.15
N GLN A 285 -4.64 2.54 -19.39
CA GLN A 285 -5.36 3.66 -19.98
C GLN A 285 -4.40 4.63 -20.70
N VAL A 286 -3.16 4.80 -20.21
CA VAL A 286 -2.14 5.65 -20.85
C VAL A 286 -1.68 5.07 -22.19
N SER A 287 -1.48 3.74 -22.29
CA SER A 287 -1.01 3.11 -23.53
C SER A 287 -2.07 3.08 -24.64
N LEU A 288 -3.35 2.85 -24.29
CA LEU A 288 -4.45 2.81 -25.26
C LEU A 288 -4.68 4.17 -25.95
N ASN A 289 -4.34 5.28 -25.30
CA ASN A 289 -4.51 6.61 -25.88
C ASN A 289 -3.26 7.10 -26.66
N SER A 290 -2.04 6.66 -26.31
CA SER A 290 -0.83 6.92 -27.13
C SER A 290 -0.89 6.25 -28.51
N SER A 291 -1.50 5.07 -28.60
CA SER A 291 -1.67 4.32 -29.86
C SER A 291 -2.58 5.00 -30.90
N LYS A 292 -3.25 6.10 -30.56
CA LYS A 292 -4.03 6.91 -31.52
C LYS A 292 -3.22 8.01 -32.18
N THR A 293 -1.99 8.29 -31.74
CA THR A 293 -1.20 9.43 -32.23
C THR A 293 0.08 9.04 -32.98
N SER A 294 0.52 7.78 -32.92
CA SER A 294 1.78 7.36 -33.57
C SER A 294 1.66 5.99 -34.25
N ARG A 295 1.00 5.93 -35.41
CA ARG A 295 1.18 4.80 -36.35
C ARG A 295 2.54 4.94 -37.02
N GLU A 296 3.62 4.51 -36.36
CA GLU A 296 4.90 4.19 -37.05
C GLU A 296 6.01 3.58 -36.17
N HIS A 297 5.81 3.39 -34.85
CA HIS A 297 6.80 2.72 -33.97
C HIS A 297 6.28 1.43 -33.32
N GLN A 298 5.46 0.69 -34.07
CA GLN A 298 4.57 -0.35 -33.54
C GLN A 298 5.16 -1.78 -33.57
N ALA A 299 6.44 -1.96 -33.22
CA ALA A 299 7.04 -3.30 -33.05
C ALA A 299 7.29 -3.69 -31.58
N GLY A 300 7.34 -2.72 -30.66
CA GLY A 300 7.65 -2.97 -29.24
C GLY A 300 6.46 -2.93 -28.28
N GLU A 301 5.40 -2.18 -28.60
CA GLU A 301 4.34 -1.81 -27.65
C GLU A 301 3.14 -2.79 -27.62
N CYS A 302 3.06 -3.73 -28.57
CA CYS A 302 1.93 -4.67 -28.65
C CYS A 302 2.04 -5.87 -27.69
N TRP A 303 3.19 -6.11 -27.05
CA TRP A 303 3.45 -7.37 -26.33
C TRP A 303 2.79 -7.45 -24.94
N CYS A 304 2.78 -6.36 -24.17
CA CYS A 304 2.07 -6.31 -22.87
C CYS A 304 0.55 -6.53 -23.06
N THR A 305 -0.01 -5.96 -24.12
CA THR A 305 -1.42 -6.09 -24.48
C THR A 305 -1.74 -7.48 -25.04
N GLN A 306 -0.85 -8.11 -25.80
CA GLN A 306 -1.08 -9.43 -26.40
C GLN A 306 -0.87 -10.61 -25.42
N HIS A 307 -0.02 -10.47 -24.39
CA HIS A 307 0.27 -11.57 -23.45
C HIS A 307 -0.34 -11.42 -22.05
N MET A 308 -0.88 -10.25 -21.67
CA MET A 308 -1.73 -10.12 -20.47
C MET A 308 -3.23 -10.11 -20.77
N ALA A 309 -3.65 -9.79 -22.00
CA ALA A 309 -5.06 -9.94 -22.40
C ALA A 309 -5.60 -11.39 -22.36
N PRO A 310 -4.80 -12.46 -22.54
CA PRO A 310 -5.30 -13.82 -22.40
C PRO A 310 -5.74 -14.14 -20.98
N ILE A 311 -5.12 -13.53 -19.96
CA ILE A 311 -5.45 -13.74 -18.53
C ILE A 311 -6.84 -13.15 -18.19
N CYS A 312 -7.28 -12.11 -18.90
CA CYS A 312 -8.66 -11.60 -18.81
C CYS A 312 -9.65 -12.23 -19.81
N ARG A 313 -9.19 -12.99 -20.82
CA ARG A 313 -10.05 -13.66 -21.80
C ARG A 313 -10.30 -15.14 -21.50
N SER A 314 -9.51 -15.77 -20.64
CA SER A 314 -9.55 -17.22 -20.41
C SER A 314 -10.64 -17.69 -19.43
N GLY A 315 -11.53 -16.82 -18.94
CA GLY A 315 -12.68 -17.25 -18.14
C GLY A 315 -12.32 -18.13 -16.94
N LEU A 316 -11.16 -17.89 -16.31
CA LEU A 316 -10.81 -18.45 -15.01
C LEU A 316 -11.18 -17.45 -13.91
N TRP A 317 -12.49 -17.21 -13.86
CA TRP A 317 -13.33 -16.99 -12.69
C TRP A 317 -14.68 -17.62 -13.04
#